data_AF-A0A2E0QKU3-F1
#
_entry.id   AF-A0A2E0QKU3-F1
#
_cell.length_a   1.000
_cell.length_b   1.000
_cell.length_c   1.000
_cell.angle_alpha   90.00
_cell.angle_beta   90.00
_cell.angle_gamma   90.00
#
_symmetry.space_group_name_H-M   'P 1'
#
loop_
_entity.id
_entity.type
_entity.pdbx_description
1 polymer ?
#
loop_
_entity_poly.entity_id
_entity_poly.type
_entity_poly.pdbx_seq_one_letter_code
_entity_poly.pdbx_strand_id
1 'polypeptide(L)'
;MDTNARAKALSIATGISYSDLIEILNKELGDSKALDEFVKYGDVFAKANAITPILHIVSGNTPEAAIQSITRGLLVGAKNFVKLPRSGINEFHEFLEKLPSEMLNLVETSSDRETSNEWIDLAKIIIIFGSDETVMDIASQASPLQIIISHNHKVSFAVVDRDDQKEAADLAARDINKYDQMGCLSPHCIYVNPKEQPRSFAARLAQSLDLLNKNYPPKNRDIATDAQIDHLRRSYEFRSSNDTSVQIWKSDNNTNWTVIY
;
A
#
# COMPACT_ATOMS: atom_id res chain seq x y z
N MET A 1 18.82 20.68 4.98
CA MET A 1 19.02 19.42 5.71
C MET A 1 19.87 18.41 4.94
N ASP A 2 20.90 17.80 5.55
CA ASP A 2 21.68 16.68 4.99
C ASP A 2 20.93 15.33 5.09
N THR A 3 21.45 14.27 4.45
CA THR A 3 20.80 12.95 4.39
C THR A 3 20.60 12.32 5.76
N ASN A 4 21.57 12.44 6.67
CA ASN A 4 21.47 11.84 8.00
C ASN A 4 20.37 12.53 8.83
N ALA A 5 20.26 13.85 8.74
CA ALA A 5 19.21 14.61 9.40
C ALA A 5 17.83 14.27 8.83
N ARG A 6 17.69 14.15 7.50
CA ARG A 6 16.44 13.70 6.86
C ARG A 6 16.05 12.29 7.31
N ALA A 7 16.99 11.34 7.32
CA ALA A 7 16.74 9.97 7.76
C ALA A 7 16.33 9.87 9.25
N LYS A 8 16.95 10.65 10.14
CA LYS A 8 16.55 10.71 11.56
C LYS A 8 15.13 11.25 11.74
N ALA A 9 14.80 12.34 11.05
CA ALA A 9 13.46 12.93 11.10
C ALA A 9 12.39 11.95 10.58
N LEU A 10 12.65 11.30 9.43
CA LEU A 10 11.75 10.28 8.87
C LEU A 10 11.63 9.05 9.78
N SER A 11 12.69 8.65 10.46
CA SER A 11 12.65 7.53 11.41
C SER A 11 11.67 7.80 12.55
N ILE A 12 11.67 9.02 13.10
CA ILE A 12 10.72 9.46 14.12
C ILE A 12 9.30 9.52 13.57
N ALA A 13 9.12 10.09 12.38
CA ALA A 13 7.80 10.30 11.79
C ALA A 13 7.10 9.00 11.35
N THR A 14 7.86 8.02 10.86
CA THR A 14 7.35 6.77 10.28
C THR A 14 7.45 5.56 11.21
N GLY A 15 8.34 5.59 12.21
CA GLY A 15 8.71 4.43 13.01
C GLY A 15 9.67 3.45 12.32
N ILE A 16 10.06 3.69 11.06
CA ILE A 16 11.11 2.92 10.37
C ILE A 16 12.44 3.23 11.05
N SER A 17 13.31 2.24 11.26
CA SER A 17 14.58 2.52 11.90
C SER A 17 15.48 3.39 11.02
N TYR A 18 16.25 4.29 11.64
CA TYR A 18 17.25 5.10 10.95
C TYR A 18 18.21 4.23 10.12
N SER A 19 18.64 3.09 10.66
CA SER A 19 19.52 2.15 9.98
C SER A 19 18.89 1.60 8.70
N ASP A 20 17.59 1.25 8.71
CA ASP A 20 16.91 0.73 7.52
C ASP A 20 16.82 1.80 6.42
N LEU A 21 16.54 3.05 6.79
CA LEU A 21 16.49 4.16 5.83
C LEU A 21 17.85 4.41 5.16
N ILE A 22 18.93 4.36 5.95
CA ILE A 22 20.30 4.47 5.42
C ILE A 22 20.68 3.25 4.59
N GLU A 23 20.27 2.05 5.00
CA GLU A 23 20.52 0.81 4.25
C GLU A 23 19.84 0.83 2.89
N ILE A 24 18.62 1.36 2.78
CA ILE A 24 17.94 1.57 1.49
C ILE A 24 18.79 2.45 0.59
N LEU A 25 19.30 3.59 1.09
CA LEU A 25 20.16 4.47 0.28
C LEU A 25 21.47 3.78 -0.15
N ASN A 26 22.09 2.99 0.72
CA ASN A 26 23.28 2.22 0.36
C ASN A 26 22.98 1.16 -0.71
N LYS A 27 21.82 0.50 -0.66
CA LYS A 27 21.42 -0.49 -1.66
C LYS A 27 21.12 0.17 -3.03
N GLU A 28 20.44 1.31 -3.02
CA GLU A 28 20.01 1.98 -4.25
C GLU A 28 21.11 2.84 -4.88
N LEU A 29 21.95 3.51 -4.08
CA LEU A 29 22.97 4.45 -4.56
C LEU A 29 24.41 3.94 -4.39
N GLY A 30 24.63 2.82 -3.72
CA GLY A 30 25.95 2.28 -3.37
C GLY A 30 26.61 2.93 -2.16
N ASP A 31 26.32 4.20 -1.89
CA ASP A 31 26.77 4.94 -0.70
C ASP A 31 25.73 6.01 -0.32
N SER A 32 25.23 5.96 0.92
CA SER A 32 24.26 6.92 1.45
C SER A 32 24.73 8.38 1.44
N LYS A 33 26.06 8.61 1.42
CA LYS A 33 26.63 9.96 1.36
C LYS A 33 26.58 10.58 -0.03
N ALA A 34 26.27 9.77 -1.07
CA ALA A 34 26.22 10.22 -2.46
C ALA A 34 25.25 11.39 -2.69
N LEU A 35 24.26 11.59 -1.82
CA LEU A 35 23.32 12.73 -1.90
C LEU A 35 23.91 14.04 -1.37
N ASP A 36 24.90 13.97 -0.47
CA ASP A 36 25.47 15.14 0.19
C ASP A 36 26.83 15.53 -0.40
N GLU A 37 27.64 14.55 -0.82
CA GLU A 37 29.00 14.74 -1.31
C GLU A 37 29.35 13.85 -2.51
N PHE A 38 30.48 14.15 -3.16
CA PHE A 38 31.04 13.31 -4.21
C PHE A 38 31.67 12.06 -3.59
N VAL A 39 31.13 10.89 -3.92
CA VAL A 39 31.62 9.58 -3.46
C VAL A 39 32.30 8.83 -4.60
N LYS A 40 33.16 7.87 -4.27
CA LYS A 40 33.81 7.04 -5.28
C LYS A 40 32.77 6.14 -5.97
N TYR A 41 32.71 6.20 -7.30
CA TYR A 41 31.84 5.39 -8.14
C TYR A 41 32.65 4.82 -9.31
N GLY A 42 33.13 3.59 -9.15
CA GLY A 42 34.14 3.02 -10.05
C GLY A 42 35.44 3.82 -10.01
N ASP A 43 35.88 4.30 -11.18
CA ASP A 43 37.11 5.09 -11.36
C ASP A 43 36.89 6.62 -11.26
N VAL A 44 35.64 7.05 -11.07
CA VAL A 44 35.29 8.48 -10.95
C VAL A 44 34.71 8.79 -9.57
N PHE A 45 34.56 10.08 -9.28
CA PHE A 45 33.76 10.55 -8.16
C PHE A 45 32.42 11.06 -8.70
N ALA A 46 31.33 10.61 -8.10
CA ALA A 46 29.97 10.98 -8.49
C ALA A 46 29.16 11.46 -7.29
N LYS A 47 28.25 12.40 -7.54
CA LYS A 47 27.26 12.87 -6.57
C LYS A 47 25.88 12.65 -7.15
N ALA A 48 25.00 12.01 -6.40
CA ALA A 48 23.60 11.83 -6.74
C ALA A 48 22.83 13.13 -6.51
N ASN A 49 21.96 13.47 -7.45
CA ASN A 49 21.01 14.57 -7.30
C ASN A 49 19.59 14.00 -7.43
N ALA A 50 18.70 14.42 -6.53
CA ALA A 50 17.30 14.04 -6.63
C ALA A 50 16.67 14.59 -7.91
N ILE A 51 15.90 13.76 -8.60
CA ILE A 51 15.02 14.20 -9.67
C ILE A 51 13.79 14.83 -8.99
N THR A 52 13.52 16.10 -9.28
CA THR A 52 12.55 16.92 -8.55
C THR A 52 11.89 17.95 -9.49
N PRO A 53 10.60 18.29 -9.31
CA PRO A 53 9.65 17.78 -8.32
C PRO A 53 9.12 16.37 -8.62
N ILE A 54 8.65 15.68 -7.59
CA ILE A 54 7.93 14.40 -7.68
C ILE A 54 6.45 14.68 -7.41
N LEU A 55 5.57 14.24 -8.30
CA LEU A 55 4.12 14.25 -8.10
C LEU A 55 3.65 12.88 -7.64
N HIS A 56 3.04 12.81 -6.46
CA HIS A 56 2.44 11.63 -5.87
C HIS A 56 0.91 11.75 -5.96
N ILE A 57 0.29 10.94 -6.81
CA ILE A 57 -1.16 10.80 -6.89
C ILE A 57 -1.53 9.56 -6.09
N VAL A 58 -2.15 9.73 -4.93
CA VAL A 58 -2.34 8.61 -3.97
C VAL A 58 -3.82 8.22 -3.84
N SER A 59 -4.06 6.92 -3.67
CA SER A 59 -5.40 6.35 -3.42
C SER A 59 -5.77 6.40 -1.94
N GLY A 60 -7.08 6.40 -1.65
CA GLY A 60 -7.60 6.52 -0.28
C GLY A 60 -7.82 5.22 0.47
N ASN A 61 -7.38 4.09 -0.08
CA ASN A 61 -7.58 2.76 0.51
C ASN A 61 -6.68 2.50 1.71
N THR A 62 -5.42 2.99 1.70
CA THR A 62 -4.47 2.81 2.79
C THR A 62 -3.52 4.01 2.90
N PRO A 63 -3.30 4.59 4.09
CA PRO A 63 -2.34 5.68 4.28
C PRO A 63 -0.90 5.27 3.98
N GLU A 64 -0.56 3.98 4.13
CA GLU A 64 0.80 3.46 4.03
C GLU A 64 1.45 3.73 2.68
N ALA A 65 0.69 3.61 1.58
CA ALA A 65 1.21 3.86 0.24
C ALA A 65 1.66 5.32 0.07
N ALA A 66 0.85 6.26 0.55
CA ALA A 66 1.15 7.68 0.51
C ALA A 66 2.37 8.02 1.37
N ILE A 67 2.38 7.55 2.63
CA ILE A 67 3.48 7.79 3.59
C ILE A 67 4.78 7.17 3.09
N GLN A 68 4.75 5.94 2.56
CA GLN A 68 5.93 5.28 2.02
C GLN A 68 6.48 6.03 0.78
N SER A 69 5.60 6.47 -0.11
CA SER A 69 6.01 7.16 -1.33
C SER A 69 6.66 8.51 -1.02
N ILE A 70 6.05 9.34 -0.17
CA ILE A 70 6.63 10.62 0.21
C ILE A 70 7.89 10.46 1.07
N THR A 71 7.95 9.44 1.93
CA THR A 71 9.16 9.15 2.74
C THR A 71 10.38 8.98 1.84
N ARG A 72 10.24 8.28 0.71
CA ARG A 72 11.33 8.10 -0.26
C ARG A 72 11.71 9.41 -0.96
N GLY A 73 10.72 10.20 -1.38
CA GLY A 73 10.96 11.51 -2.01
C GLY A 73 11.67 12.50 -1.08
N LEU A 74 11.23 12.55 0.17
CA LEU A 74 11.86 13.36 1.23
C LEU A 74 13.25 12.85 1.61
N LEU A 75 13.47 11.54 1.65
CA LEU A 75 14.78 10.95 2.00
C LEU A 75 15.86 11.39 1.00
N VAL A 76 15.54 11.39 -0.29
CA VAL A 76 16.44 11.89 -1.35
C VAL A 76 16.50 13.42 -1.43
N GLY A 77 15.62 14.13 -0.73
CA GLY A 77 15.59 15.60 -0.69
C GLY A 77 14.84 16.24 -1.86
N ALA A 78 13.92 15.53 -2.51
CA ALA A 78 13.08 16.09 -3.58
C ALA A 78 11.98 17.02 -3.04
N LYS A 79 11.49 17.94 -3.90
CA LYS A 79 10.20 18.62 -3.71
C LYS A 79 9.08 17.66 -4.11
N ASN A 80 8.03 17.57 -3.30
CA ASN A 80 6.96 16.59 -3.43
C ASN A 80 5.62 17.32 -3.52
N PHE A 81 4.92 17.13 -4.63
CA PHE A 81 3.51 17.44 -4.79
C PHE A 81 2.69 16.20 -4.42
N VAL A 82 1.70 16.31 -3.55
CA VAL A 82 0.90 15.15 -3.11
C VAL A 82 -0.57 15.43 -3.33
N LYS A 83 -1.15 14.79 -4.35
CA LYS A 83 -2.58 14.77 -4.61
C LYS A 83 -3.19 13.68 -3.75
N LEU A 84 -3.93 14.09 -2.73
CA LEU A 84 -4.72 13.25 -1.82
C LEU A 84 -6.13 13.00 -2.38
N PRO A 85 -6.81 11.93 -1.92
CA PRO A 85 -8.24 11.77 -2.12
C PRO A 85 -8.99 12.97 -1.53
N ARG A 86 -10.20 13.24 -2.07
CA ARG A 86 -11.04 14.35 -1.59
C ARG A 86 -11.38 14.28 -0.10
N SER A 87 -11.50 13.07 0.44
CA SER A 87 -11.73 12.83 1.87
C SER A 87 -10.52 13.16 2.75
N GLY A 88 -9.34 13.37 2.17
CA GLY A 88 -8.08 13.40 2.89
C GLY A 88 -7.65 12.02 3.40
N ILE A 89 -6.51 12.00 4.08
CA ILE A 89 -5.96 10.82 4.78
C ILE A 89 -5.40 11.34 6.12
N ASN A 90 -6.09 11.07 7.24
CA ASN A 90 -5.73 11.66 8.53
C ASN A 90 -4.33 11.26 8.99
N GLU A 91 -3.97 9.98 8.84
CA GLU A 91 -2.67 9.45 9.22
C GLU A 91 -1.53 10.08 8.41
N PHE A 92 -1.81 10.52 7.18
CA PHE A 92 -0.85 11.27 6.37
C PHE A 92 -0.62 12.68 6.93
N HIS A 93 -1.69 13.36 7.38
CA HIS A 93 -1.56 14.65 8.05
C HIS A 93 -0.81 14.53 9.39
N GLU A 94 -1.12 13.51 10.20
CA GLU A 94 -0.39 13.20 11.44
C GLU A 94 1.09 12.88 11.18
N PHE A 95 1.39 12.23 10.06
CA PHE A 95 2.78 12.01 9.62
C PHE A 95 3.49 13.34 9.31
N LEU A 96 2.83 14.26 8.58
CA LEU A 96 3.41 15.57 8.28
C LEU A 96 3.67 16.39 9.54
N GLU A 97 2.77 16.36 10.53
CA GLU A 97 2.93 17.08 11.80
C GLU A 97 4.19 16.66 12.59
N LYS A 98 4.72 15.45 12.35
CA LYS A 98 5.96 14.96 12.97
C LYS A 98 7.23 15.41 12.25
N LEU A 99 7.12 16.02 11.06
CA LEU A 99 8.27 16.45 10.27
C LEU A 99 8.77 17.84 10.69
N PRO A 100 10.10 18.09 10.63
CA PRO A 100 10.64 19.42 10.85
C PRO A 100 10.26 20.37 9.71
N SER A 101 10.19 21.68 10.00
CA SER A 101 9.77 22.72 9.03
C SER A 101 10.57 22.72 7.73
N GLU A 102 11.87 22.43 7.77
CA GLU A 102 12.72 22.31 6.57
C GLU A 102 12.20 21.24 5.60
N MET A 103 11.68 20.12 6.11
CA MET A 103 11.13 19.04 5.29
C MET A 103 9.69 19.34 4.86
N LEU A 104 8.90 19.99 5.71
CA LEU A 104 7.56 20.44 5.34
C LEU A 104 7.58 21.42 4.16
N ASN A 105 8.60 22.27 4.05
CA ASN A 105 8.79 23.17 2.90
C ASN A 105 9.03 22.42 1.56
N LEU A 106 9.33 21.11 1.61
CA LEU A 106 9.47 20.25 0.44
C LEU A 106 8.17 19.52 0.09
N VAL A 107 7.05 19.80 0.79
CA VAL A 107 5.78 19.11 0.59
C VAL A 107 4.68 20.12 0.31
N GLU A 108 3.93 19.88 -0.75
CA GLU A 108 2.73 20.64 -1.08
C GLU A 108 1.60 19.65 -1.36
N THR A 109 0.44 19.85 -0.73
CA THR A 109 -0.67 18.88 -0.76
C THR A 109 -1.92 19.51 -1.35
N SER A 110 -2.68 18.75 -2.14
CA SER A 110 -4.03 19.12 -2.58
C SER A 110 -4.96 17.93 -2.43
N SER A 111 -6.19 18.18 -1.99
CA SER A 111 -7.28 17.20 -1.95
C SER A 111 -8.36 17.52 -2.99
N ASP A 112 -8.00 18.30 -4.01
CA ASP A 112 -8.91 18.61 -5.11
C ASP A 112 -9.26 17.35 -5.91
N ARG A 113 -10.45 17.38 -6.52
CA ARG A 113 -10.95 16.24 -7.29
C ARG A 113 -9.99 15.86 -8.41
N GLU A 114 -9.58 16.86 -9.18
CA GLU A 114 -8.68 16.70 -10.32
C GLU A 114 -7.25 17.04 -9.90
N THR A 115 -6.29 16.38 -10.54
CA THR A 115 -4.88 16.71 -10.36
C THR A 115 -4.58 17.99 -11.14
N SER A 116 -3.86 18.93 -10.54
CA SER A 116 -3.50 20.18 -11.20
C SER A 116 -2.63 19.92 -12.44
N ASN A 117 -3.04 20.46 -13.60
CA ASN A 117 -2.24 20.43 -14.83
C ASN A 117 -0.87 21.08 -14.62
N GLU A 118 -0.79 22.14 -13.82
CA GLU A 118 0.49 22.78 -13.49
C GLU A 118 1.41 21.82 -12.73
N TRP A 119 0.88 21.03 -11.80
CA TRP A 119 1.68 20.03 -11.08
C TRP A 119 2.14 18.91 -12.00
N ILE A 120 1.28 18.47 -12.92
CA ILE A 120 1.64 17.50 -13.95
C ILE A 120 2.77 18.07 -14.80
N ASP A 121 2.65 19.29 -15.34
CA ASP A 121 3.66 19.91 -16.20
C ASP A 121 5.01 20.14 -15.50
N LEU A 122 4.99 20.53 -14.23
CA LEU A 122 6.20 20.83 -13.45
C LEU A 122 6.94 19.57 -12.99
N ALA A 123 6.22 18.48 -12.73
CA ALA A 123 6.82 17.25 -12.19
C ALA A 123 7.87 16.66 -13.15
N LYS A 124 8.91 16.05 -12.59
CA LYS A 124 9.87 15.24 -13.35
C LYS A 124 9.57 13.75 -13.24
N ILE A 125 8.99 13.36 -12.11
CA ILE A 125 8.51 12.01 -11.84
C ILE A 125 7.05 12.11 -11.41
N ILE A 126 6.20 11.26 -11.97
CA ILE A 126 4.80 11.11 -11.56
C ILE A 126 4.61 9.68 -11.04
N ILE A 127 4.30 9.56 -9.76
CA ILE A 127 3.99 8.29 -9.09
C ILE A 127 2.49 8.22 -8.87
N ILE A 128 1.84 7.18 -9.40
CA ILE A 128 0.38 7.06 -9.42
C ILE A 128 -0.04 5.80 -8.71
N PHE A 129 -0.85 5.93 -7.65
CA PHE A 129 -1.57 4.84 -7.01
C PHE A 129 -3.05 4.98 -7.33
N GLY A 130 -3.63 4.00 -8.02
CA GLY A 130 -5.03 4.11 -8.44
C GLY A 130 -5.51 3.02 -9.38
N SER A 131 -6.67 3.27 -9.99
CA SER A 131 -7.23 2.39 -11.01
C SER A 131 -6.47 2.51 -12.33
N ASP A 132 -6.64 1.53 -13.21
CA ASP A 132 -6.04 1.56 -14.54
C ASP A 132 -6.49 2.79 -15.33
N GLU A 133 -7.76 3.19 -15.18
CA GLU A 133 -8.32 4.39 -15.82
C GLU A 133 -7.61 5.67 -15.33
N THR A 134 -7.33 5.77 -14.02
CA THR A 134 -6.61 6.92 -13.45
C THR A 134 -5.19 7.00 -13.99
N VAL A 135 -4.52 5.85 -14.09
CA VAL A 135 -3.16 5.76 -14.63
C VAL A 135 -3.13 6.17 -16.10
N MET A 136 -4.08 5.69 -16.91
CA MET A 136 -4.18 6.03 -18.33
C MET A 136 -4.50 7.51 -18.55
N ASP A 137 -5.41 8.08 -17.74
CA ASP A 137 -5.78 9.49 -17.82
C ASP A 137 -4.58 10.41 -17.56
N ILE A 138 -3.86 10.20 -16.46
CA ILE A 138 -2.67 10.99 -16.13
C ILE A 138 -1.53 10.76 -17.13
N ALA A 139 -1.32 9.51 -17.57
CA ALA A 139 -0.30 9.21 -18.57
C ALA A 139 -0.56 9.90 -19.91
N SER A 140 -1.83 10.14 -20.27
CA SER A 140 -2.19 10.87 -21.48
C SER A 140 -1.86 12.37 -21.44
N GLN A 141 -1.72 12.92 -20.23
CA GLN A 141 -1.40 14.33 -19.99
C GLN A 141 0.11 14.56 -19.79
N ALA A 142 0.86 13.52 -19.47
CA ALA A 142 2.29 13.61 -19.21
C ALA A 142 3.13 13.79 -20.48
N SER A 143 4.21 14.57 -20.36
CA SER A 143 5.24 14.73 -21.38
C SER A 143 6.12 13.49 -21.51
N PRO A 144 6.62 13.14 -22.72
CA PRO A 144 7.55 12.03 -22.94
C PRO A 144 8.88 12.12 -22.17
N LEU A 145 9.22 13.31 -21.63
CA LEU A 145 10.43 13.52 -20.83
C LEU A 145 10.23 13.21 -19.34
N GLN A 146 9.00 12.96 -18.91
CA GLN A 146 8.67 12.65 -17.52
C GLN A 146 8.72 11.15 -17.28
N ILE A 147 9.12 10.77 -16.07
CA ILE A 147 9.13 9.37 -15.65
C ILE A 147 7.79 9.08 -14.97
N ILE A 148 7.06 8.08 -15.45
CA ILE A 148 5.82 7.62 -14.82
C ILE A 148 6.08 6.30 -14.11
N ILE A 149 5.70 6.23 -12.83
CA ILE A 149 5.73 5.01 -12.02
C ILE A 149 4.31 4.73 -11.56
N SER A 150 3.68 3.68 -12.09
CA SER A 150 2.30 3.33 -11.74
C SER A 150 2.21 2.13 -10.80
N HIS A 151 1.32 2.27 -9.82
CA HIS A 151 0.93 1.26 -8.84
C HIS A 151 -0.58 1.03 -8.98
N ASN A 152 -0.93 0.25 -9.99
CA ASN A 152 -2.31 -0.10 -10.33
C ASN A 152 -2.90 -1.03 -9.26
N HIS A 153 -4.22 -1.27 -9.34
CA HIS A 153 -4.87 -2.28 -8.50
C HIS A 153 -4.25 -3.66 -8.76
N LYS A 154 -3.73 -4.28 -7.70
CA LYS A 154 -3.16 -5.63 -7.75
C LYS A 154 -3.96 -6.53 -6.84
N VAL A 155 -4.22 -7.75 -7.31
CA VAL A 155 -4.80 -8.82 -6.49
C VAL A 155 -3.66 -9.64 -5.93
N SER A 156 -3.58 -9.70 -4.60
CA SER A 156 -2.63 -10.56 -3.91
C SER A 156 -3.22 -11.96 -3.68
N PHE A 157 -2.39 -12.98 -3.84
CA PHE A 157 -2.74 -14.36 -3.51
C PHE A 157 -1.64 -15.00 -2.68
N ALA A 158 -1.99 -16.02 -1.89
CA ALA A 158 -1.05 -16.83 -1.14
C ALA A 158 -1.01 -18.28 -1.67
N VAL A 159 0.11 -18.96 -1.45
CA VAL A 159 0.27 -20.39 -1.78
C VAL A 159 0.74 -21.11 -0.53
N VAL A 160 -0.01 -22.15 -0.13
CA VAL A 160 0.31 -23.03 0.99
C VAL A 160 0.70 -24.39 0.42
N ASP A 161 1.99 -24.60 0.20
CA ASP A 161 2.51 -25.89 -0.26
C ASP A 161 2.59 -26.93 0.87
N ARG A 162 3.00 -26.48 2.07
CA ARG A 162 3.13 -27.29 3.27
C ARG A 162 2.82 -26.46 4.51
N ASP A 163 2.05 -27.02 5.44
CA ASP A 163 1.60 -26.35 6.67
C ASP A 163 1.55 -27.36 7.83
N ASP A 164 2.73 -27.90 8.19
CA ASP A 164 2.85 -28.97 9.19
C ASP A 164 2.32 -28.53 10.57
N GLN A 165 2.47 -27.25 10.93
CA GLN A 165 2.03 -26.68 12.20
C GLN A 165 0.58 -26.13 12.17
N LYS A 166 -0.06 -26.11 10.99
CA LYS A 166 -1.43 -25.58 10.80
C LYS A 166 -1.59 -24.09 11.14
N GLU A 167 -0.51 -23.31 11.03
CA GLU A 167 -0.47 -21.89 11.36
C GLU A 167 -0.83 -20.99 10.17
N ALA A 168 -0.74 -21.50 8.93
CA ALA A 168 -0.91 -20.66 7.75
C ALA A 168 -2.30 -20.02 7.65
N ALA A 169 -3.34 -20.68 8.18
CA ALA A 169 -4.70 -20.12 8.25
C ALA A 169 -4.77 -18.91 9.21
N ASP A 170 -4.10 -18.99 10.37
CA ASP A 170 -4.06 -17.90 11.35
C ASP A 170 -3.25 -16.70 10.82
N LEU A 171 -2.13 -16.97 10.14
CA LEU A 171 -1.31 -15.94 9.51
C LEU A 171 -2.09 -15.23 8.39
N ALA A 172 -2.75 -15.99 7.50
CA ALA A 172 -3.59 -15.43 6.45
C ALA A 172 -4.76 -14.62 7.01
N ALA A 173 -5.40 -15.08 8.09
CA ALA A 173 -6.48 -14.34 8.75
C ALA A 173 -6.02 -12.96 9.25
N ARG A 174 -4.79 -12.86 9.78
CA ARG A 174 -4.20 -11.58 10.21
C ARG A 174 -3.99 -10.63 9.05
N ASP A 175 -3.44 -11.12 7.93
CA ASP A 175 -3.18 -10.30 6.73
C ASP A 175 -4.47 -9.84 6.04
N ILE A 176 -5.52 -10.66 6.10
CA ILE A 176 -6.87 -10.33 5.62
C ILE A 176 -7.51 -9.26 6.53
N ASN A 177 -7.48 -9.46 7.85
CA ASN A 177 -8.17 -8.61 8.81
C ASN A 177 -7.51 -7.23 8.99
N LYS A 178 -6.17 -7.15 8.96
CA LYS A 178 -5.41 -5.94 9.31
C LYS A 178 -5.87 -4.67 8.56
N TYR A 179 -6.21 -4.81 7.29
CA TYR A 179 -6.65 -3.71 6.43
C TYR A 179 -8.00 -3.98 5.77
N ASP A 180 -8.81 -4.88 6.32
CA ASP A 180 -10.10 -5.26 5.75
C ASP A 180 -10.03 -5.64 4.25
N GLN A 181 -8.97 -6.34 3.85
CA GLN A 181 -8.61 -6.65 2.46
C GLN A 181 -8.39 -5.45 1.51
N MET A 182 -8.41 -4.21 2.00
CA MET A 182 -8.17 -3.00 1.19
C MET A 182 -6.67 -2.73 0.94
N GLY A 183 -5.78 -3.45 1.64
CA GLY A 183 -4.34 -3.36 1.45
C GLY A 183 -3.88 -4.12 0.21
N CYS A 184 -2.91 -3.55 -0.51
CA CYS A 184 -2.38 -4.17 -1.75
C CYS A 184 -1.75 -5.56 -1.54
N LEU A 185 -1.29 -5.86 -0.32
CA LEU A 185 -0.73 -7.17 0.07
C LEU A 185 -1.74 -8.11 0.73
N SER A 186 -2.98 -7.67 0.98
CA SER A 186 -3.98 -8.52 1.60
C SER A 186 -4.40 -9.63 0.63
N PRO A 187 -4.28 -10.91 1.01
CA PRO A 187 -4.57 -12.01 0.10
C PRO A 187 -6.08 -12.11 -0.14
N HIS A 188 -6.46 -12.23 -1.41
CA HIS A 188 -7.84 -12.44 -1.87
C HIS A 188 -8.11 -13.88 -2.29
N CYS A 189 -7.05 -14.62 -2.63
CA CYS A 189 -7.11 -16.02 -3.00
C CYS A 189 -5.96 -16.78 -2.32
N ILE A 190 -6.23 -17.99 -1.83
CA ILE A 190 -5.21 -18.83 -1.19
C ILE A 190 -5.25 -20.20 -1.84
N TYR A 191 -4.19 -20.54 -2.56
CA TYR A 191 -4.02 -21.86 -3.18
C TYR A 191 -3.39 -22.80 -2.17
N VAL A 192 -4.07 -23.90 -1.85
CA VAL A 192 -3.61 -24.85 -0.84
C VAL A 192 -3.32 -26.18 -1.52
N ASN A 193 -2.15 -26.75 -1.24
CA ASN A 193 -1.79 -28.08 -1.72
C ASN A 193 -2.87 -29.10 -1.27
N PRO A 194 -3.37 -29.99 -2.15
CA PRO A 194 -4.35 -31.00 -1.77
C PRO A 194 -3.96 -31.84 -0.55
N LYS A 195 -2.66 -32.05 -0.31
CA LYS A 195 -2.14 -32.75 0.88
C LYS A 195 -2.44 -32.02 2.19
N GLU A 196 -2.60 -30.70 2.15
CA GLU A 196 -2.92 -29.86 3.30
C GLU A 196 -4.43 -29.74 3.58
N GLN A 197 -5.24 -30.52 2.85
CA GLN A 197 -6.69 -30.57 2.97
C GLN A 197 -7.32 -29.16 2.84
N PRO A 198 -7.38 -28.60 1.62
CA PRO A 198 -7.84 -27.23 1.37
C PRO A 198 -9.18 -26.85 2.01
N ARG A 199 -10.17 -27.76 2.02
CA ARG A 199 -11.45 -27.54 2.70
C ARG A 199 -11.31 -27.39 4.23
N SER A 200 -10.47 -28.22 4.85
CA SER A 200 -10.14 -28.12 6.28
C SER A 200 -9.37 -26.84 6.58
N PHE A 201 -8.49 -26.41 5.66
CA PHE A 201 -7.80 -25.12 5.76
C PHE A 201 -8.79 -23.94 5.72
N ALA A 202 -9.75 -23.93 4.78
CA ALA A 202 -10.78 -22.91 4.69
C ALA A 202 -11.63 -22.80 5.96
N ALA A 203 -11.98 -23.95 6.56
CA ALA A 203 -12.69 -23.98 7.84
C ALA A 203 -11.86 -23.36 8.99
N ARG A 204 -10.54 -23.66 9.07
CA ARG A 204 -9.64 -23.03 10.04
C ARG A 204 -9.55 -21.53 9.82
N LEU A 205 -9.36 -21.10 8.58
CA LEU A 205 -9.31 -19.67 8.22
C LEU A 205 -10.58 -18.93 8.65
N ALA A 206 -11.75 -19.54 8.44
CA ALA A 206 -13.03 -18.98 8.89
C ALA A 206 -13.08 -18.82 10.42
N GLN A 207 -12.62 -19.83 11.16
CA GLN A 207 -12.54 -19.76 12.62
C GLN A 207 -11.59 -18.65 13.09
N SER A 208 -10.41 -18.54 12.48
CA SER A 208 -9.42 -17.51 12.80
C SER A 208 -9.95 -16.10 12.51
N LEU A 209 -10.65 -15.91 11.39
CA LEU A 209 -11.31 -14.65 11.04
C LEU A 209 -12.43 -14.31 12.04
N ASP A 210 -13.23 -15.28 12.46
CA ASP A 210 -14.26 -15.05 13.49
C ASP A 210 -13.67 -14.59 14.83
N LEU A 211 -12.56 -15.21 15.24
CA LEU A 211 -11.84 -14.83 16.47
C LEU A 211 -11.24 -13.42 16.37
N LEU A 212 -10.60 -13.07 15.26
CA LEU A 212 -10.03 -11.73 15.06
C LEU A 212 -11.13 -10.67 14.99
N ASN A 213 -12.22 -10.95 14.28
CA ASN A 213 -13.34 -10.02 14.11
C ASN A 213 -14.00 -9.60 15.43
N LYS A 214 -13.95 -10.44 16.48
CA LYS A 214 -14.45 -10.07 17.82
C LYS A 214 -13.70 -8.91 18.45
N ASN A 215 -12.41 -8.79 18.15
CA ASN A 215 -11.54 -7.73 18.70
C ASN A 215 -11.31 -6.60 17.68
N TYR A 216 -11.33 -6.92 16.39
CA TYR A 216 -10.97 -6.02 15.29
C TYR A 216 -11.99 -6.15 14.14
N PRO A 217 -13.24 -5.72 14.33
CA PRO A 217 -14.21 -5.69 13.24
C PRO A 217 -13.79 -4.64 12.19
N PRO A 218 -14.16 -4.85 10.91
CA PRO A 218 -14.01 -3.84 9.87
C PRO A 218 -14.58 -2.49 10.31
N LYS A 219 -13.85 -1.41 10.00
CA LYS A 219 -14.24 -0.03 10.35
C LYS A 219 -14.44 0.77 9.07
N ASN A 220 -15.44 1.66 9.07
CA ASN A 220 -15.66 2.65 8.02
C ASN A 220 -15.91 2.08 6.61
N ARG A 221 -16.41 0.85 6.49
CA ARG A 221 -16.82 0.29 5.21
C ARG A 221 -18.13 0.95 4.76
N ASP A 222 -18.21 1.31 3.48
CA ASP A 222 -19.42 1.94 2.95
C ASP A 222 -20.53 0.91 2.63
N ILE A 223 -21.77 1.42 2.55
CA ILE A 223 -22.97 0.60 2.31
C ILE A 223 -22.90 -0.10 0.93
N ALA A 224 -22.27 0.53 -0.06
CA ALA A 224 -22.18 -0.03 -1.40
C ALA A 224 -21.28 -1.28 -1.42
N THR A 225 -20.16 -1.24 -0.71
CA THR A 225 -19.23 -2.34 -0.52
C THR A 225 -19.91 -3.48 0.24
N ASP A 226 -20.64 -3.17 1.31
CA ASP A 226 -21.41 -4.18 2.04
C ASP A 226 -22.47 -4.86 1.17
N ALA A 227 -23.19 -4.10 0.35
CA ALA A 227 -24.16 -4.65 -0.59
C ALA A 227 -23.50 -5.56 -1.64
N GLN A 228 -22.31 -5.21 -2.13
CA GLN A 228 -21.55 -6.05 -3.06
C GLN A 228 -21.09 -7.36 -2.41
N ILE A 229 -20.59 -7.31 -1.16
CA ILE A 229 -20.19 -8.49 -0.40
C ILE A 229 -21.41 -9.40 -0.17
N ASP A 230 -22.54 -8.84 0.26
CA ASP A 230 -23.77 -9.60 0.49
C ASP A 230 -24.30 -10.24 -0.81
N HIS A 231 -24.29 -9.50 -1.92
CA HIS A 231 -24.66 -10.04 -3.23
C HIS A 231 -23.76 -11.22 -3.64
N LEU A 232 -22.44 -11.09 -3.46
CA LEU A 232 -21.49 -12.17 -3.73
C LEU A 232 -21.78 -13.39 -2.84
N ARG A 233 -21.95 -13.20 -1.52
CA ARG A 233 -22.27 -14.28 -0.58
C ARG A 233 -23.51 -15.05 -1.00
N ARG A 234 -24.61 -14.35 -1.31
CA ARG A 234 -25.87 -14.98 -1.75
C ARG A 234 -25.69 -15.82 -3.01
N SER A 235 -24.88 -15.36 -3.95
CA SER A 235 -24.57 -16.14 -5.16
C SER A 235 -23.85 -17.46 -4.84
N TYR A 236 -22.93 -17.45 -3.86
CA TYR A 236 -22.20 -18.64 -3.43
C TYR A 236 -23.03 -19.55 -2.52
N GLU A 237 -23.92 -19.01 -1.70
CA GLU A 237 -24.88 -19.81 -0.92
C GLU A 237 -25.85 -20.58 -1.82
N PHE A 238 -26.33 -19.95 -2.88
CA PHE A 238 -27.15 -20.62 -3.88
C PHE A 238 -26.37 -21.73 -4.59
N ARG A 239 -25.10 -21.49 -4.94
CA ARG A 239 -24.22 -22.49 -5.56
C ARG A 239 -23.92 -23.66 -4.62
N SER A 240 -23.52 -23.40 -3.37
CA SER A 240 -23.18 -24.46 -2.40
C SER A 240 -24.35 -25.36 -2.06
N SER A 241 -25.59 -24.87 -2.20
CA SER A 241 -26.81 -25.67 -2.05
C SER A 241 -26.96 -26.75 -3.13
N ASN A 242 -26.31 -26.59 -4.28
CA ASN A 242 -26.43 -27.48 -5.45
C ASN A 242 -25.10 -28.16 -5.85
N ASP A 243 -23.96 -27.64 -5.38
CA ASP A 243 -22.62 -28.10 -5.74
C ASP A 243 -21.79 -28.33 -4.47
N THR A 244 -21.59 -29.62 -4.14
CA THR A 244 -20.82 -30.03 -2.97
C THR A 244 -19.33 -29.74 -3.06
N SER A 245 -18.80 -29.29 -4.21
CA SER A 245 -17.43 -28.81 -4.32
C SER A 245 -17.26 -27.42 -3.70
N VAL A 246 -18.34 -26.63 -3.66
CA VAL A 246 -18.37 -25.27 -3.12
C VAL A 246 -18.81 -25.27 -1.67
N GLN A 247 -18.11 -24.53 -0.81
CA GLN A 247 -18.52 -24.31 0.57
C GLN A 247 -18.29 -22.85 0.97
N ILE A 248 -19.17 -22.32 1.82
CA ILE A 248 -19.07 -20.95 2.32
C ILE A 248 -19.16 -20.93 3.84
N TRP A 249 -18.27 -20.15 4.46
CA TRP A 249 -18.35 -19.73 5.85
C TRP A 249 -18.43 -18.20 5.86
N LYS A 250 -19.24 -17.63 6.73
CA LYS A 250 -19.41 -16.19 6.83
C LYS A 250 -19.78 -15.76 8.24
N SER A 251 -19.55 -14.49 8.52
CA SER A 251 -20.04 -13.84 9.72
C SER A 251 -21.58 -13.76 9.77
N ASP A 252 -22.15 -13.89 10.97
CA ASP A 252 -23.60 -13.84 11.18
C ASP A 252 -24.13 -12.41 11.24
N ASN A 253 -25.24 -12.15 10.54
CA ASN A 253 -25.98 -10.87 10.56
C ASN A 253 -25.16 -9.61 10.20
N ASN A 254 -23.98 -9.77 9.59
CA ASN A 254 -23.13 -8.68 9.09
C ASN A 254 -22.25 -9.20 7.94
N THR A 255 -21.48 -8.32 7.32
CA THR A 255 -20.62 -8.57 6.16
C THR A 255 -19.13 -8.66 6.51
N ASN A 256 -18.78 -8.79 7.78
CA ASN A 256 -17.41 -8.56 8.25
C ASN A 256 -16.37 -9.51 7.66
N TRP A 257 -16.66 -10.81 7.53
CA TRP A 257 -15.71 -11.77 6.95
C TRP A 257 -16.40 -12.90 6.19
N THR A 258 -15.75 -13.43 5.16
CA THR A 258 -16.26 -14.55 4.34
C THR A 258 -15.11 -15.40 3.86
N VAL A 259 -15.28 -16.72 3.93
CA VAL A 259 -14.39 -17.69 3.32
C VAL A 259 -15.20 -18.54 2.36
N ILE A 260 -14.75 -18.60 1.11
CA ILE A 260 -15.34 -19.43 0.06
C ILE A 260 -14.27 -20.46 -0.33
N TYR A 261 -14.68 -21.72 -0.39
CA TYR A 261 -13.92 -22.84 -0.93
C TYR A 261 -14.61 -23.34 -2.19
#